data_AF-A0A7C0TZN4-F1
#
_entry.id   AF-A0A7C0TZN4-F1
#
_cell.length_a   1.000
_cell.length_b   1.000
_cell.length_c   1.000
_cell.angle_alpha   90.00
_cell.angle_beta   90.00
_cell.angle_gamma   90.00
#
_symmetry.space_group_name_H-M   'P 1'
#
loop_
_entity.id
_entity.type
_entity.pdbx_description
1 polymer ?
#
loop_
_entity_poly.entity_id
_entity_poly.type
_entity_poly.pdbx_seq_one_letter_code
_entity_poly.pdbx_strand_id
1 'polypeptide(L)'
;MLVGRALIPIRMLKSFGSWKAGDTLLVEDWKAKELWESGIVEIIDESEKIIRELENVINEEKNSEPITSIPEGLYERAEFYIYYLENYVKAKPDVDIEVLNAKMTKLSNLKRKYQYLKRLRFNKIINAIMFRPGSLEILSRLSLEERKIYLQISQIRNEWLGEK
;
A
#
# COMPACT_ATOMS: atom_id res chain seq x y z
N MET A 1 6.84 -5.91 -4.64
CA MET A 1 7.06 -7.36 -4.42
C MET A 1 6.35 -7.69 -3.12
N LEU A 2 5.44 -8.65 -3.10
CA LEU A 2 4.72 -9.04 -1.88
C LEU A 2 5.66 -9.91 -1.04
N VAL A 3 5.96 -9.49 0.18
CA VAL A 3 7.09 -10.03 0.99
C VAL A 3 6.73 -10.29 2.45
N GLY A 4 5.43 -10.31 2.78
CA GLY A 4 4.92 -10.63 4.11
C GLY A 4 4.70 -9.42 5.02
N ARG A 5 4.61 -8.22 4.46
CA ARG A 5 4.50 -6.96 5.23
C ARG A 5 3.07 -6.48 5.45
N ALA A 6 2.11 -7.12 4.80
CA ALA A 6 0.69 -6.84 4.96
C ALA A 6 -0.08 -8.12 5.26
N LEU A 7 -1.07 -8.01 6.14
CA LEU A 7 -2.04 -9.05 6.40
C LEU A 7 -3.29 -8.82 5.55
N ILE A 8 -3.68 -9.85 4.80
CA ILE A 8 -4.78 -9.83 3.86
C ILE A 8 -5.87 -10.79 4.34
N PRO A 9 -7.13 -10.32 4.42
CA PRO A 9 -8.26 -11.18 4.72
C PRO A 9 -8.62 -12.07 3.53
N ILE A 10 -8.68 -13.37 3.79
CA ILE A 10 -9.03 -14.40 2.82
C ILE A 10 -10.17 -15.26 3.35
N ARG A 11 -10.94 -15.85 2.42
CA ARG A 11 -11.95 -16.86 2.69
C ARG A 11 -11.54 -18.17 2.02
N MET A 12 -11.52 -19.26 2.80
CA MET A 12 -11.19 -20.60 2.28
C MET A 12 -12.31 -21.12 1.37
N LEU A 13 -12.00 -21.52 0.14
CA LEU A 13 -12.96 -22.16 -0.77
C LEU A 13 -13.02 -23.68 -0.57
N LYS A 14 -11.88 -24.28 -0.21
CA LYS A 14 -11.73 -25.71 0.09
C LYS A 14 -10.84 -25.88 1.31
N SER A 15 -11.00 -26.99 2.02
CA SER A 15 -10.14 -27.31 3.16
C SER A 15 -8.68 -27.46 2.72
N PHE A 16 -7.75 -26.91 3.50
CA PHE A 16 -6.32 -26.94 3.21
C PHE A 16 -5.52 -26.98 4.52
N GLY A 17 -4.76 -28.05 4.74
CA GLY A 17 -4.06 -28.26 6.01
C GLY A 17 -5.03 -28.32 7.19
N SER A 18 -4.84 -27.43 8.17
CA SER A 18 -5.72 -27.30 9.34
C SER A 18 -6.93 -26.38 9.13
N TRP A 19 -7.01 -25.71 7.97
CA TRP A 19 -8.09 -24.75 7.66
C TRP A 19 -9.25 -25.43 6.94
N LYS A 20 -10.47 -25.09 7.34
CA LYS A 20 -11.71 -25.63 6.78
C LYS A 20 -12.26 -24.70 5.71
N ALA A 21 -13.03 -25.27 4.79
CA ALA A 21 -13.80 -24.49 3.82
C ALA A 21 -14.75 -23.52 4.56
N GLY A 22 -14.83 -22.28 4.09
CA GLY A 22 -15.61 -21.20 4.70
C GLY A 22 -14.87 -20.40 5.77
N ASP A 23 -13.74 -20.88 6.30
CA ASP A 23 -12.95 -20.14 7.30
C ASP A 23 -12.47 -18.81 6.72
N THR A 24 -12.51 -17.76 7.55
CA THR A 24 -11.96 -16.44 7.25
C THR A 24 -10.70 -16.22 8.06
N LEU A 25 -9.60 -15.90 7.39
CA LEU A 25 -8.26 -15.84 7.98
C LEU A 25 -7.54 -14.58 7.51
N LEU A 26 -6.62 -14.08 8.33
CA LEU A 26 -5.62 -13.09 7.93
C LEU A 26 -4.32 -13.81 7.61
N VAL A 27 -3.80 -13.62 6.41
CA VAL A 27 -2.52 -14.20 5.99
C VAL A 27 -1.63 -13.15 5.35
N GLU A 28 -0.33 -13.40 5.36
CA GLU A 28 0.64 -12.55 4.67
C GLU A 28 0.31 -12.35 3.18
N ASP A 29 0.55 -11.16 2.67
CA ASP A 29 0.26 -10.73 1.29
C ASP A 29 0.74 -11.70 0.20
N TRP A 30 1.98 -12.20 0.29
CA TRP A 30 2.52 -13.18 -0.66
C TRP A 30 1.75 -14.50 -0.61
N LYS A 31 1.39 -14.95 0.61
CA LYS A 31 0.65 -16.20 0.80
C LYS A 31 -0.78 -16.06 0.30
N ALA A 32 -1.43 -14.91 0.53
CA ALA A 32 -2.74 -14.60 -0.02
C ALA A 32 -2.74 -14.67 -1.55
N LYS A 33 -1.71 -14.09 -2.19
CA LYS A 33 -1.53 -14.15 -3.65
C LYS A 33 -1.45 -15.59 -4.15
N GLU A 34 -0.51 -16.38 -3.63
CA GLU A 34 -0.26 -17.75 -4.12
C GLU A 34 -1.48 -18.66 -3.93
N LEU A 35 -2.16 -18.56 -2.78
CA LEU A 35 -3.37 -19.33 -2.50
C LEU A 35 -4.54 -18.92 -3.42
N TRP A 36 -4.64 -17.63 -3.75
CA TRP A 36 -5.70 -17.10 -4.62
C TRP A 36 -5.47 -17.50 -6.08
N GLU A 37 -4.25 -17.35 -6.60
CA GLU A 37 -3.87 -17.81 -7.94
C GLU A 37 -4.09 -19.33 -8.11
N SER A 38 -3.92 -20.11 -7.03
CA SER A 38 -4.19 -21.55 -7.00
C SER A 38 -5.67 -21.94 -6.84
N GLY A 39 -6.58 -20.95 -6.74
CA GLY A 39 -8.01 -21.18 -6.52
C GLY A 39 -8.36 -21.88 -5.20
N ILE A 40 -7.49 -21.77 -4.19
CA ILE A 40 -7.71 -22.36 -2.86
C ILE A 40 -8.56 -21.42 -2.00
N VAL A 41 -8.38 -20.12 -2.20
CA VAL A 41 -9.01 -19.07 -1.40
C VAL A 41 -9.62 -18.00 -2.29
N GLU A 42 -10.52 -17.24 -1.70
CA GLU A 42 -11.04 -16.01 -2.25
C GLU A 42 -10.53 -14.82 -1.43
N ILE A 43 -10.15 -13.74 -2.11
CA ILE A 43 -9.76 -12.50 -1.45
C ILE A 43 -11.02 -11.76 -0.99
N ILE A 44 -11.07 -11.41 0.30
CA ILE A 44 -12.09 -10.50 0.82
C ILE A 44 -11.74 -9.09 0.34
N ASP A 45 -12.64 -8.50 -0.46
CA ASP A 45 -12.40 -7.21 -1.10
C ASP A 45 -12.53 -6.05 -0.10
N GLU A 46 -11.40 -5.63 0.47
CA GLU A 46 -11.30 -4.41 1.28
C GLU A 46 -10.83 -3.20 0.45
N SER A 47 -10.83 -3.23 -0.88
CA SER A 47 -10.24 -2.15 -1.68
C SER A 47 -10.86 -0.78 -1.38
N GLU A 48 -12.17 -0.74 -1.11
CA GLU A 48 -12.90 0.48 -0.75
C GLU A 48 -12.43 1.07 0.58
N LYS A 49 -12.17 0.19 1.57
CA LYS A 49 -11.63 0.58 2.87
C LYS A 49 -10.21 1.15 2.70
N ILE A 50 -9.36 0.50 1.91
CA ILE A 50 -8.01 1.00 1.61
C ILE A 50 -8.05 2.35 0.88
N ILE A 51 -8.98 2.54 -0.06
CA ILE A 51 -9.19 3.82 -0.74
C ILE A 51 -9.52 4.93 0.25
N ARG A 52 -10.39 4.68 1.23
CA ARG A 52 -10.76 5.64 2.28
C ARG A 52 -9.60 5.92 3.23
N GLU A 53 -8.85 4.89 3.64
CA GLU A 53 -7.65 5.07 4.45
C GLU A 53 -6.61 5.95 3.73
N LEU A 54 -6.36 5.72 2.45
CA LEU A 54 -5.48 6.57 1.64
C LEU A 54 -6.01 8.01 1.56
N GLU A 55 -7.31 8.20 1.39
CA GLU A 55 -7.92 9.53 1.34
C GLU A 55 -7.76 10.30 2.65
N ASN A 56 -7.95 9.63 3.79
CA ASN A 56 -7.75 10.23 5.10
C ASN A 56 -6.30 10.71 5.25
N VAL A 57 -5.32 9.84 4.95
CA VAL A 57 -3.89 10.20 5.02
C VAL A 57 -3.55 11.33 4.05
N ILE A 58 -4.10 11.33 2.82
CA ILE A 58 -3.91 12.41 1.86
C ILE A 58 -4.41 13.74 2.42
N ASN A 59 -5.59 13.74 3.04
CA ASN A 59 -6.18 14.95 3.60
C ASN A 59 -5.39 15.46 4.79
N GLU A 60 -4.95 14.56 5.67
CA GLU A 60 -4.04 14.89 6.78
C GLU A 60 -2.72 15.49 6.26
N GLU A 61 -2.13 14.88 5.24
CA GLU A 61 -0.91 15.38 4.61
C GLU A 61 -1.08 16.74 3.94
N LYS A 62 -2.26 17.06 3.40
CA LYS A 62 -2.50 18.40 2.84
C LYS A 62 -2.64 19.47 3.91
N ASN A 63 -3.24 19.12 5.04
CA ASN A 63 -3.62 20.08 6.09
C ASN A 63 -2.55 20.26 7.17
N SER A 64 -1.59 19.33 7.26
CA SER A 64 -0.46 19.39 8.18
C SER A 64 0.79 19.90 7.47
N GLU A 65 1.51 20.86 8.06
CA GLU A 65 2.85 21.22 7.60
C GLU A 65 3.85 20.07 7.81
N PRO A 66 3.97 19.47 9.02
CA PRO A 66 4.79 18.27 9.20
C PRO A 66 4.30 17.07 8.38
N ILE A 67 5.25 16.19 8.02
CA ILE A 67 4.95 14.86 7.49
C ILE A 67 4.19 14.09 8.56
N THR A 68 3.07 13.48 8.20
CA THR A 68 2.23 12.70 9.12
C THR A 68 2.75 11.26 9.21
N SER A 69 2.33 10.50 10.23
CA SER A 69 2.67 9.08 10.28
C SER A 69 1.73 8.30 9.35
N ILE A 70 2.27 7.36 8.59
CA ILE A 70 1.45 6.47 7.77
C ILE A 70 0.98 5.28 8.61
N PRO A 71 -0.29 4.86 8.50
CA PRO A 71 -0.75 3.58 9.04
C PRO A 71 0.12 2.41 8.57
N GLU A 72 0.42 1.49 9.49
CA GLU A 72 1.28 0.36 9.21
C GLU A 72 0.74 -0.49 8.05
N GLY A 73 1.63 -0.86 7.13
CA GLY A 73 1.31 -1.68 5.97
C GLY A 73 0.34 -1.05 4.97
N LEU A 74 0.05 0.27 5.04
CA LEU A 74 -0.90 0.90 4.11
C LEU A 74 -0.42 0.82 2.66
N TYR A 75 0.86 1.05 2.41
CA TYR A 75 1.42 0.94 1.06
C TYR A 75 1.36 -0.51 0.55
N GLU A 76 1.72 -1.48 1.39
CA GLU A 76 1.74 -2.89 1.03
C GLU A 76 0.34 -3.46 0.82
N ARG A 77 -0.64 -3.09 1.68
CA ARG A 77 -2.05 -3.42 1.47
C ARG A 77 -2.57 -2.80 0.17
N ALA A 78 -2.25 -1.53 -0.10
CA ALA A 78 -2.64 -0.89 -1.36
C ALA A 78 -2.03 -1.59 -2.59
N GLU A 79 -0.75 -1.95 -2.53
CA GLU A 79 -0.08 -2.73 -3.59
C GLU A 79 -0.76 -4.08 -3.82
N PHE A 80 -1.11 -4.79 -2.75
CA PHE A 80 -1.83 -6.06 -2.85
C PHE A 80 -3.18 -5.89 -3.56
N TYR A 81 -4.00 -4.93 -3.14
CA TYR A 81 -5.31 -4.72 -3.74
C TYR A 81 -5.24 -4.17 -5.17
N ILE A 82 -4.20 -3.41 -5.53
CA ILE A 82 -3.90 -3.06 -6.93
C ILE A 82 -3.64 -4.34 -7.73
N TYR A 83 -2.75 -5.20 -7.25
CA TYR A 83 -2.43 -6.48 -7.91
C TYR A 83 -3.68 -7.37 -8.04
N TYR A 84 -4.47 -7.52 -6.97
CA TYR A 84 -5.69 -8.33 -6.98
C TYR A 84 -6.68 -7.83 -8.04
N LEU A 85 -6.99 -6.53 -8.05
CA LEU A 85 -7.94 -5.96 -9.00
C LEU A 85 -7.43 -6.02 -10.45
N GLU A 86 -6.13 -5.81 -10.69
CA GLU A 86 -5.53 -5.97 -12.02
C GLU A 86 -5.71 -7.38 -12.57
N ASN A 87 -5.44 -8.40 -11.76
CA ASN A 87 -5.53 -9.78 -12.21
C ASN A 87 -6.97 -10.27 -12.26
N TYR A 88 -7.86 -9.77 -11.38
CA TYR A 88 -9.29 -10.07 -11.45
C TYR A 88 -9.90 -9.62 -12.78
N VAL A 89 -9.54 -8.42 -13.26
CA VAL A 89 -10.01 -7.90 -14.56
C VAL A 89 -9.45 -8.69 -15.74
N LYS A 90 -8.23 -9.23 -15.63
CA LYS A 90 -7.59 -10.03 -16.68
C LYS A 90 -8.10 -11.47 -16.76
N ALA A 91 -8.47 -12.07 -15.64
CA ALA A 91 -8.62 -13.52 -15.52
C ALA A 91 -10.03 -14.08 -15.79
N LYS A 92 -11.05 -13.26 -16.04
CA LYS A 92 -12.44 -13.74 -16.11
C LYS A 92 -13.24 -13.25 -17.32
N PRO A 93 -13.41 -14.09 -18.37
CA PRO A 93 -14.27 -13.78 -19.52
C PRO A 93 -15.78 -13.90 -19.23
N ASP A 94 -16.18 -14.62 -18.16
CA ASP A 94 -17.59 -14.94 -17.85
C ASP A 94 -18.20 -14.11 -16.71
N VAL A 95 -17.61 -12.97 -16.35
CA VAL A 95 -18.14 -12.08 -15.30
C VAL A 95 -18.97 -10.97 -15.93
N ASP A 96 -20.07 -10.62 -15.26
CA ASP A 96 -20.93 -9.49 -15.61
C ASP A 96 -20.09 -8.23 -15.88
N ILE A 97 -20.36 -7.60 -17.03
CA ILE A 97 -19.70 -6.38 -17.51
C ILE A 97 -19.83 -5.27 -16.46
N GLU A 98 -20.96 -5.17 -15.74
CA GLU A 98 -21.15 -4.17 -14.68
C GLU A 98 -20.18 -4.37 -13.52
N VAL A 99 -19.96 -5.63 -13.10
CA VAL A 99 -19.03 -5.98 -12.03
C VAL A 99 -17.60 -5.68 -12.45
N LEU A 100 -17.22 -5.99 -13.69
CA LEU A 100 -15.90 -5.67 -14.24
C LEU A 100 -15.67 -4.15 -14.29
N ASN A 101 -16.64 -3.38 -14.77
CA ASN A 101 -16.55 -1.91 -14.81
C ASN A 101 -16.43 -1.29 -13.42
N ALA A 102 -17.17 -1.79 -12.44
CA ALA A 102 -17.06 -1.34 -11.05
C ALA A 102 -15.64 -1.61 -10.49
N LYS A 103 -15.08 -2.80 -10.73
CA LYS A 103 -13.72 -3.17 -10.29
C LYS A 103 -12.64 -2.35 -11.00
N MET A 104 -12.79 -2.08 -12.30
CA MET A 104 -11.87 -1.25 -13.07
C MET A 104 -11.87 0.21 -12.60
N THR A 105 -13.03 0.74 -12.24
CA THR A 105 -13.16 2.08 -11.65
C THR A 105 -12.47 2.14 -10.28
N LYS A 106 -12.69 1.13 -9.43
CA LYS A 106 -11.99 1.02 -8.13
C LYS A 106 -10.47 0.94 -8.30
N LEU A 107 -10.00 0.11 -9.24
CA LEU A 107 -8.57 -0.02 -9.53
C LEU A 107 -7.95 1.32 -9.94
N SER A 108 -8.61 2.04 -10.85
CA SER A 108 -8.15 3.35 -11.32
C SER A 108 -8.09 4.37 -10.18
N ASN A 109 -9.11 4.39 -9.32
CA ASN A 109 -9.15 5.28 -8.16
C ASN A 109 -8.07 4.94 -7.12
N LEU A 110 -7.88 3.66 -6.82
CA LEU A 110 -6.87 3.16 -5.88
C LEU A 110 -5.46 3.53 -6.36
N LYS A 111 -5.12 3.22 -7.63
CA LYS A 111 -3.83 3.59 -8.24
C LYS A 111 -3.58 5.09 -8.16
N ARG A 112 -4.58 5.90 -8.54
CA ARG A 112 -4.48 7.35 -8.53
C ARG A 112 -4.19 7.89 -7.13
N LYS A 113 -4.95 7.47 -6.10
CA LYS A 113 -4.75 7.90 -4.72
C LYS A 113 -3.41 7.43 -4.16
N TYR A 114 -3.04 6.18 -4.41
CA TYR A 114 -1.76 5.62 -3.98
C TYR A 114 -0.55 6.39 -4.57
N GLN A 115 -0.54 6.63 -5.88
CA GLN A 115 0.51 7.41 -6.53
C GLN A 115 0.53 8.86 -6.06
N TYR A 116 -0.65 9.45 -5.87
CA TYR A 116 -0.76 10.82 -5.38
C TYR A 116 -0.19 10.97 -3.97
N LEU A 117 -0.52 10.06 -3.04
CA LEU A 117 0.02 10.07 -1.69
C LEU A 117 1.55 9.96 -1.69
N LYS A 118 2.11 9.00 -2.45
CA LYS A 118 3.56 8.83 -2.57
C LYS A 118 4.24 10.10 -3.09
N ARG A 119 3.68 10.75 -4.12
CA ARG A 119 4.22 12.00 -4.67
C ARG A 119 4.13 13.15 -3.67
N LEU A 120 2.99 13.30 -2.99
CA LEU A 120 2.77 14.33 -1.99
C LEU A 120 3.80 14.22 -0.86
N ARG A 121 3.97 13.02 -0.31
CA ARG A 121 4.93 12.76 0.76
C ARG A 121 6.37 12.88 0.30
N PHE A 122 6.71 12.39 -0.90
CA PHE A 122 8.06 12.55 -1.45
C PHE A 122 8.46 14.03 -1.53
N ASN A 123 7.58 14.90 -2.03
CA ASN A 123 7.86 16.34 -2.08
C ASN A 123 8.11 16.92 -0.68
N LYS A 124 7.31 16.52 0.31
CA LYS A 124 7.52 16.95 1.70
C LYS A 124 8.82 16.42 2.30
N ILE A 125 9.20 15.19 1.99
CA ILE A 125 10.48 14.60 2.40
C ILE A 125 11.64 15.45 1.86
N ILE A 126 11.62 15.79 0.57
CA ILE A 126 12.64 16.66 -0.05
C ILE A 126 12.70 18.02 0.64
N ASN A 127 11.55 18.65 0.88
CA ASN A 127 11.50 19.92 1.61
C ASN A 127 12.07 19.77 3.03
N ALA A 128 11.72 18.71 3.73
CA ALA A 128 12.18 18.47 5.10
C ALA A 128 13.70 18.26 5.18
N ILE A 129 14.31 17.60 4.19
CA ILE A 129 15.77 17.41 4.11
C ILE A 129 16.51 18.76 4.03
N MET A 130 15.94 19.75 3.33
CA MET A 130 16.58 21.05 3.18
C MET A 130 16.73 21.80 4.50
N PHE A 131 15.80 21.61 5.45
CA PHE A 131 15.78 22.35 6.71
C PHE A 131 16.25 21.55 7.91
N ARG A 132 16.06 20.23 7.91
CA ARG A 132 16.36 19.34 9.04
C ARG A 132 16.91 18.02 8.52
N PRO A 133 18.14 17.95 7.99
CA PRO A 133 18.73 16.68 7.55
C PRO A 133 18.93 15.74 8.75
N GLY A 134 18.67 14.45 8.58
CA GLY A 134 18.95 13.42 9.60
C GLY A 134 18.10 13.47 10.88
N SER A 135 16.97 14.20 10.89
CA SER A 135 16.11 14.30 12.08
C SER A 135 15.45 12.97 12.44
N LEU A 136 15.67 12.51 13.69
CA LEU A 136 15.01 11.34 14.25
C LEU A 136 13.48 11.50 14.32
N GLU A 137 13.01 12.73 14.56
CA GLU A 137 11.57 13.03 14.60
C GLU A 137 10.91 12.72 13.26
N ILE A 138 11.53 13.15 12.15
CA ILE A 138 11.02 12.89 10.80
C ILE A 138 11.08 11.39 10.50
N LEU A 139 12.21 10.73 10.79
CA LEU A 139 12.38 9.30 10.55
C LEU A 139 11.29 8.44 11.18
N SER A 140 10.85 8.79 12.39
CA SER A 140 9.79 8.06 13.09
C SER A 140 8.45 8.01 12.33
N ARG A 141 8.19 8.99 11.46
CA ARG A 141 6.92 9.17 10.71
C ARG A 141 6.96 8.63 9.28
N LEU A 142 8.13 8.15 8.84
CA LEU A 142 8.37 7.65 7.49
C LEU A 142 8.24 6.13 7.42
N SER A 143 7.76 5.63 6.29
CA SER A 143 7.86 4.20 5.94
C SER A 143 9.32 3.76 5.78
N LEU A 144 9.60 2.47 5.75
CA LEU A 144 10.97 1.96 5.59
C LEU A 144 11.64 2.47 4.31
N GLU A 145 10.90 2.49 3.21
CA GLU A 145 11.36 2.98 1.90
C GLU A 145 11.60 4.49 1.94
N GLU A 146 10.69 5.24 2.56
CA GLU A 146 10.80 6.69 2.73
C GLU A 146 12.00 7.05 3.63
N ARG A 147 12.26 6.29 4.70
CA ARG A 147 13.46 6.46 5.54
C ARG A 147 14.73 6.31 4.73
N LYS A 148 14.80 5.31 3.86
CA LYS A 148 15.96 5.10 2.99
C LYS A 148 16.19 6.31 2.07
N ILE A 149 15.14 6.80 1.42
CA ILE A 149 15.20 8.01 0.58
C ILE A 149 15.68 9.20 1.41
N TYR A 150 15.07 9.43 2.57
CA TYR A 150 15.38 10.57 3.43
C TYR A 150 16.84 10.58 3.89
N LEU A 151 17.36 9.44 4.35
CA LEU A 151 18.75 9.32 4.80
C LEU A 151 19.75 9.51 3.66
N GLN A 152 19.52 8.87 2.51
CA GLN A 152 20.43 8.96 1.37
C GLN A 152 20.50 10.38 0.81
N ILE A 153 19.36 11.05 0.65
CA ILE A 153 19.34 12.42 0.12
C ILE A 153 19.88 13.41 1.17
N SER A 154 19.61 13.19 2.47
CA SER A 154 20.23 14.00 3.54
C SER A 154 21.75 13.93 3.49
N GLN A 155 22.31 12.73 3.31
CA GLN A 155 23.76 12.54 3.17
C GLN A 155 24.31 13.32 1.96
N ILE A 156 23.71 13.13 0.78
CA ILE A 156 24.14 13.83 -0.45
C ILE A 156 24.09 15.35 -0.27
N ARG A 157 23.01 15.86 0.33
CA ARG A 157 22.81 17.29 0.58
C ARG A 157 23.87 17.85 1.53
N ASN A 158 24.19 17.15 2.61
CA ASN A 158 25.23 17.54 3.56
C ASN A 158 26.63 17.54 2.93
N GLU A 159 26.95 16.50 2.17
CA GLU A 159 28.21 16.41 1.42
C GLU A 159 28.35 17.54 0.40
N TRP A 160 27.27 17.90 -0.30
CA TRP A 160 27.28 18.95 -1.32
C TRP A 160 27.36 20.37 -0.74
N LEU A 161 26.59 20.67 0.31
CA LEU A 161 26.56 22.00 0.93
C LEU A 161 27.72 22.23 1.92
N GLY A 162 28.47 21.19 2.28
CA GLY A 162 29.56 21.27 3.25
C GLY A 162 29.09 21.39 4.70
N GLU A 163 27.83 21.06 4.97
CA GLU A 163 27.26 21.04 6.31
C GLU A 163 27.51 19.66 6.94
N LYS A 164 28.44 19.58 7.89
CA LYS A 164 28.76 18.35 8.65
C LYS A 164 27.85 18.19 9.87
#